data_AF-A0A960SIA7-F1
#
_entry.id   AF-A0A960SIA7-F1
#
_cell.length_a   1.000
_cell.length_b   1.000
_cell.length_c   1.000
_cell.angle_alpha   90.00
_cell.angle_beta   90.00
_cell.angle_gamma   90.00
#
_symmetry.space_group_name_H-M   'P 1'
#
loop_
_entity.id
_entity.type
_entity.pdbx_description
1 polymer ?
#
loop_
_entity_poly.entity_id
_entity_poly.type
_entity_poly.pdbx_seq_one_letter_code
_entity_poly.pdbx_strand_id
1 'polypeptide(L)' 'MTLEWYPSLERYATASRTDCVTELTDEQWLLIEDLFPWEGPSRVGGRPQAPPRECFEGILWVLRTGA' A
#
# COMPACT_ATOMS: atom_id res chain seq x y z
N MET A 1 -10.12 -11.05 -24.46
CA MET A 1 -10.60 -9.88 -23.69
C MET A 1 -9.58 -9.62 -22.60
N THR A 2 -8.35 -9.31 -23.01
CA THR A 2 -7.77 -7.96 -23.18
C THR A 2 -7.15 -7.47 -21.88
N LEU A 3 -5.95 -7.98 -21.60
CA LEU A 3 -4.93 -7.43 -20.70
C LEU A 3 -4.42 -6.03 -21.17
N GLU A 4 -5.22 -5.31 -21.97
CA GLU A 4 -4.82 -4.10 -22.70
C GLU A 4 -5.25 -2.81 -21.96
N TRP A 5 -5.88 -2.94 -20.79
CA TRP A 5 -6.46 -1.80 -20.05
C TRP A 5 -5.60 -1.30 -18.88
N TYR A 6 -4.51 -1.98 -18.56
CA TYR A 6 -3.58 -1.58 -17.51
C TYR A 6 -2.12 -1.68 -18.00
N PRO A 7 -1.66 -0.71 -18.83
CA PRO A 7 -0.23 -0.61 -19.19
C PRO A 7 0.68 -0.30 -17.98
N SER A 8 0.10 -0.10 -16.79
CA SER A 8 0.81 0.29 -15.56
C SER A 8 1.25 -0.87 -14.68
N LEU A 9 1.10 -2.13 -15.12
CA LEU A 9 1.55 -3.30 -14.36
C LEU A 9 2.99 -3.75 -14.68
N GLU A 10 3.58 -3.28 -15.78
CA GLU A 10 4.97 -3.63 -16.16
C GLU A 10 6.01 -3.17 -15.11
N ARG A 11 5.70 -2.13 -14.34
CA ARG A 11 6.53 -1.62 -13.24
C ARG A 11 6.59 -2.52 -11.99
N TYR A 12 5.75 -3.56 -11.90
CA TYR A 12 5.78 -4.51 -10.78
C TYR A 12 6.53 -5.80 -11.11
N ALA A 13 6.91 -6.03 -12.38
CA ALA A 13 7.53 -7.29 -12.80
C ALA A 13 9.04 -7.35 -12.52
N THR A 14 9.69 -6.24 -12.21
CA THR A 14 11.11 -6.20 -11.85
C THR A 14 11.35 -4.96 -11.00
N ALA A 15 11.37 -5.13 -9.68
CA ALA A 15 11.75 -4.07 -8.75
C ALA A 15 13.16 -3.60 -9.11
N SER A 16 13.26 -2.38 -9.65
CA SER A 16 14.52 -1.68 -9.76
C SER A 16 15.04 -1.41 -8.35
N ARG A 17 16.36 -1.27 -8.17
CA ARG A 17 16.99 -0.91 -6.88
C ARG A 17 16.56 0.46 -6.33
N THR A 18 15.64 1.13 -7.03
CA THR A 18 15.08 2.45 -6.74
C THR A 18 13.58 2.42 -6.42
N ASP A 19 12.89 1.28 -6.61
CA ASP A 19 11.50 1.15 -6.16
C ASP A 19 11.51 0.95 -4.64
N CYS A 20 10.74 1.77 -3.92
CA CYS A 20 10.59 1.65 -2.49
C CYS A 20 10.11 0.22 -2.18
N VAL A 21 10.95 -0.56 -1.49
CA VAL A 21 10.60 -1.92 -1.05
C VAL A 21 9.32 -1.81 -0.22
N THR A 22 8.23 -2.33 -0.76
CA THR A 22 7.01 -2.56 0.01
C THR A 22 7.28 -3.75 0.93
N GLU A 23 7.03 -3.58 2.22
CA GLU A 23 7.24 -4.59 3.25
C GLU A 23 6.23 -5.74 3.11
N LEU A 24 5.02 -5.48 2.59
CA LEU A 24 4.05 -6.52 2.20
C LEU A 24 3.78 -6.57 0.70
N THR A 25 3.53 -7.78 0.20
CA THR A 25 2.92 -7.99 -1.11
C THR A 25 1.42 -7.65 -1.08
N ASP A 26 0.82 -7.37 -2.25
CA ASP A 26 -0.62 -7.12 -2.35
C ASP A 26 -1.44 -8.31 -1.84
N GLU A 27 -1.01 -9.54 -2.11
CA GLU A 27 -1.66 -10.76 -1.64
C GLU A 27 -1.66 -10.87 -0.12
N GLN A 28 -0.54 -10.52 0.53
CA GLN A 28 -0.44 -10.53 1.99
C GLN A 28 -1.29 -9.43 2.62
N TRP A 29 -1.33 -8.25 1.98
CA TRP A 29 -2.19 -7.16 2.42
C TRP A 29 -3.67 -7.56 2.38
N LEU A 30 -4.12 -8.21 1.30
CA LEU A 30 -5.51 -8.66 1.14
C LEU A 30 -5.94 -9.67 2.24
N LEU A 31 -5.02 -10.36 2.88
CA LEU A 31 -5.33 -11.29 3.98
C LEU A 31 -5.61 -10.59 5.31
N ILE A 32 -5.17 -9.34 5.47
CA ILE A 32 -5.25 -8.58 6.73
C ILE A 32 -6.02 -7.26 6.59
N GLU A 33 -6.39 -6.87 5.37
CA GLU A 33 -7.02 -5.57 5.10
C GLU A 33 -8.35 -5.39 5.84
N ASP A 34 -9.07 -6.48 6.09
CA ASP A 34 -10.36 -6.50 6.79
C ASP A 34 -10.24 -6.11 8.26
N LEU A 35 -9.03 -6.20 8.83
CA LEU A 35 -8.73 -5.77 10.20
C LEU A 35 -8.66 -4.24 10.33
N PHE A 36 -8.58 -3.51 9.21
CA PHE A 36 -8.40 -2.06 9.18
C PHE A 36 -9.60 -1.37 8.52
N PRO A 37 -10.73 -1.18 9.24
CA PRO A 37 -11.88 -0.49 8.69
C PRO A 37 -11.50 0.94 8.28
N TRP A 38 -11.72 1.26 7.00
CA TRP A 38 -11.36 2.53 6.40
C TRP A 38 -12.56 3.23 5.77
N GLU A 39 -12.97 4.36 6.36
CA GLU A 39 -14.11 5.14 5.86
C GLU A 39 -13.71 6.27 4.91
N GLY A 40 -12.40 6.48 4.69
CA GLY A 40 -11.90 7.53 3.83
C GLY A 40 -11.99 8.94 4.43
N PRO A 41 -11.64 9.97 3.65
CA PRO A 41 -11.67 11.35 4.12
C PRO A 41 -13.10 11.84 4.40
N SER A 42 -13.30 12.41 5.59
CA SER A 42 -14.59 12.98 6.00
C SER A 42 -15.00 14.17 5.14
N ARG A 43 -16.30 14.25 4.82
CA ARG A 43 -16.91 15.40 4.11
C ARG A 43 -16.94 16.68 4.95
N VAL A 44 -16.77 16.57 6.26
CA VAL A 44 -16.82 17.68 7.23
C VAL A 44 -15.52 18.53 7.18
N GLY A 45 -14.52 18.10 6.41
CA GLY A 45 -13.23 18.76 6.29
C GLY A 45 -12.23 18.30 7.35
N GLY A 46 -11.05 18.92 7.38
CA GLY A 46 -9.92 18.52 8.21
C GLY A 46 -8.80 17.85 7.41
N ARG A 47 -7.71 17.45 8.09
CA ARG A 47 -6.62 16.73 7.43
C ARG A 47 -7.14 15.35 7.01
N PRO A 48 -7.04 14.99 5.72
CA PRO A 48 -7.38 13.63 5.28
C PRO A 48 -6.58 12.62 6.08
N GLN A 49 -7.26 11.61 6.61
CA GLN A 49 -6.58 10.51 7.24
C GLN A 49 -5.83 9.72 6.14
N ALA A 50 -4.65 9.16 6.47
CA ALA A 50 -3.90 8.33 5.54
C ALA A 50 -4.50 6.92 5.43
N PRO A 51 -4.44 6.27 4.25
CA PRO A 51 -4.87 4.88 4.09
C PRO A 51 -4.16 3.93 5.06
N PRO A 52 -4.84 2.89 5.59
CA PRO A 52 -4.23 1.98 6.56
C PRO A 52 -2.98 1.27 6.05
N ARG A 53 -2.94 0.92 4.76
CA ARG A 53 -1.79 0.27 4.13
C ARG A 53 -0.52 1.10 4.25
N GLU A 54 -0.60 2.39 3.94
CA GLU A 54 0.55 3.30 4.00
C GLU A 54 1.08 3.43 5.43
N CYS A 55 0.17 3.50 6.42
CA CYS A 55 0.56 3.52 7.82
C CYS A 55 1.20 2.20 8.26
N PHE A 56 0.62 1.06 7.84
CA PHE A 56 1.10 -0.27 8.22
C PHE A 56 2.49 -0.57 7.65
N GLU A 57 2.71 -0.22 6.39
CA GLU A 57 4.02 -0.27 5.73
C GLU A 57 5.09 0.53 6.50
N GLY A 58 4.74 1.75 6.95
CA GLY A 58 5.63 2.55 7.79
C GLY A 58 5.98 1.88 9.12
N ILE A 59 5.01 1.23 9.77
CA ILE A 59 5.24 0.48 11.01
C ILE A 59 6.17 -0.71 10.74
N LEU A 60 5.92 -1.50 9.70
CA LEU A 60 6.76 -2.64 9.33
C LEU A 60 8.19 -2.21 9.03
N TRP A 61 8.35 -1.09 8.32
CA TRP A 61 9.66 -0.52 8.05
C TRP A 61 10.40 -0.14 9.34
N VAL A 62 9.73 0.52 10.31
CA VAL A 62 10.33 0.83 11.61
C VAL A 62 10.71 -0.45 12.36
N LEU A 63 9.84 -1.45 12.38
CA LEU A 63 10.11 -2.73 13.03
C LEU A 63 11.29 -3.49 12.39
N ARG A 64 11.44 -3.40 11.07
CA ARG A 64 12.55 -4.02 10.34
C ARG A 64 13.87 -3.27 10.51
N THR A 65 13.84 -1.94 10.49
CA THR A 65 15.05 -1.11 10.43
C THR A 65 15.51 -0.57 11.79
N GLY A 66 14.62 -0.50 12.78
CA GLY A 66 14.92 0.01 14.13
C GLY A 66 15.14 1.52 14.21
N ALA A 67 14.54 2.29 13.29
CA ALA A 67 14.63 3.74 13.22
C ALA A 67 14.08 4.50 14.44
#